data_AF-A0A645JAS2-F1
#
_entry.id   AF-A0A645JAS2-F1
#
_cell.length_a   1.000
_cell.length_b   1.000
_cell.length_c   1.000
_cell.angle_alpha   90.00
_cell.angle_beta   90.00
_cell.angle_gamma   90.00
#
_symmetry.space_group_name_H-M   'P 1'
#
loop_
_entity.id
_entity.type
_entity.pdbx_description
1 polymer ?
#
loop_
_entity_poly.entity_id
_entity_poly.type
_entity_poly.pdbx_seq_one_letter_code
_entity_poly.pdbx_strand_id
1 'polypeptide(L)'
;MPLPIIDRSKGKKQEAQANVRIAEADQAAVEQRLLRAWGTASTRFRTAVEQVTNYRERILPKANEALRLVQSGFEQGKFGFIDLLDTQRTTAEARLAYQQKLLELNVAQAELESLAAGGIQPQPNKSQP
;
A
#
# COMPACT_ATOMS: atom_id res chain seq x y z
N MET A 1 -4.53 11.69 70.33
CA MET A 1 -4.86 11.07 69.03
C MET A 1 -4.29 11.98 67.93
N PRO A 2 -3.23 11.61 67.18
CA PRO A 2 -2.65 12.49 66.17
C PRO A 2 -3.39 12.36 64.84
N LEU A 3 -3.65 13.50 64.19
CA LEU A 3 -4.26 13.60 62.87
C LEU A 3 -3.24 13.24 61.78
N PRO A 4 -3.59 12.43 60.77
CA PRO A 4 -2.70 12.12 59.65
C PRO A 4 -2.53 13.35 58.76
N ILE A 5 -1.29 13.86 58.67
CA ILE A 5 -0.92 15.11 57.99
C ILE A 5 -0.64 14.91 56.48
N ILE A 6 -0.85 13.69 55.95
CA ILE A 6 -0.63 13.37 54.55
C ILE A 6 -1.99 13.11 53.88
N ASP A 7 -2.47 14.12 53.17
CA ASP A 7 -3.70 14.07 52.40
C ASP A 7 -3.53 13.18 51.15
N ARG A 8 -3.65 11.86 51.34
CA ARG A 8 -3.64 10.84 50.28
C ARG A 8 -4.70 11.07 49.20
N SER A 9 -5.72 11.90 49.48
CA SER A 9 -6.79 12.19 48.51
C SER A 9 -6.31 13.12 47.38
N LYS A 10 -5.36 14.02 47.65
CA LYS A 10 -4.74 14.89 46.62
C LYS A 10 -3.91 14.08 45.63
N GLY A 11 -3.14 13.10 46.11
CA GLY A 11 -2.37 12.18 45.25
C GLY A 11 -3.27 11.36 44.34
N LYS A 12 -4.35 10.78 44.86
CA LYS A 12 -5.34 10.02 44.06
C LYS A 12 -6.00 10.87 42.97
N LYS A 13 -6.30 12.15 43.25
CA LYS A 13 -6.85 13.08 42.24
C LYS A 13 -5.84 13.40 41.14
N GLN A 14 -4.58 13.63 41.52
CA GLN A 14 -3.51 13.91 40.57
C GLN A 14 -3.20 12.71 39.67
N GLU A 15 -3.22 11.49 40.23
CA GLU A 15 -3.07 10.23 39.51
C GLU A 15 -4.23 10.02 38.51
N ALA A 16 -5.48 10.22 38.95
CA ALA A 16 -6.64 10.12 38.06
C ALA A 16 -6.57 11.13 36.89
N GLN A 17 -6.16 12.37 37.14
CA GLN A 17 -5.96 13.37 36.09
C GLN A 17 -4.81 13.01 35.14
N ALA A 18 -3.73 12.41 35.65
CA ALA A 18 -2.65 11.91 34.81
C ALA A 18 -3.13 10.78 33.89
N ASN A 19 -3.92 9.84 34.41
CA ASN A 19 -4.47 8.73 33.62
C ASN A 19 -5.40 9.22 32.50
N VAL A 20 -6.23 10.25 32.76
CA VAL A 20 -7.06 10.87 31.72
C VAL A 20 -6.18 11.49 30.62
N ARG A 21 -5.16 12.26 31.00
CA ARG A 21 -4.24 12.87 30.01
C ARG A 21 -3.51 11.83 29.17
N ILE A 22 -3.12 10.69 29.76
CA ILE A 22 -2.50 9.58 29.03
C ILE A 22 -3.50 9.00 28.03
N ALA A 23 -4.74 8.72 28.45
CA ALA A 23 -5.77 8.18 27.56
C ALA A 23 -6.10 9.12 26.39
N GLU A 24 -6.18 10.44 26.64
CA GLU A 24 -6.38 11.45 25.60
C GLU A 24 -5.22 11.49 24.60
N ALA A 25 -3.97 11.43 25.10
CA ALA A 25 -2.78 11.39 24.26
C ALA A 25 -2.72 10.11 23.41
N ASP A 26 -3.06 8.96 23.99
CA ASP A 26 -3.12 7.68 23.29
C ASP A 26 -4.18 7.69 22.18
N GLN A 27 -5.37 8.23 22.46
CA GLN A 27 -6.43 8.40 21.48
C GLN A 27 -5.96 9.28 20.31
N ALA A 28 -5.39 10.45 20.59
CA ALA A 28 -4.86 11.34 19.56
C ALA A 28 -3.75 10.66 18.74
N ALA A 29 -2.88 9.87 19.38
CA ALA A 29 -1.83 9.13 18.69
C ALA A 29 -2.38 8.02 17.78
N VAL A 30 -3.47 7.33 18.17
CA VAL A 30 -4.15 6.35 17.33
C VAL A 30 -4.81 7.02 16.12
N GLU A 31 -5.52 8.12 16.33
CA GLU A 31 -6.16 8.88 15.24
C GLU A 31 -5.14 9.35 14.21
N GLN A 32 -4.03 9.94 14.66
CA GLN A 32 -2.96 10.40 13.77
C GLN A 32 -2.29 9.24 13.02
N ARG A 33 -2.17 8.06 13.64
CA ARG A 33 -1.67 6.86 12.96
C ARG A 33 -2.64 6.38 11.88
N LEU A 34 -3.94 6.39 12.15
CA LEU A 34 -4.96 6.01 11.17
C LEU A 34 -4.95 6.93 9.95
N LEU A 35 -4.94 8.26 10.17
CA LEU A 35 -4.90 9.25 9.10
C LEU A 35 -3.67 9.08 8.20
N ARG A 36 -2.48 8.83 8.80
CA ARG A 36 -1.25 8.57 8.04
C ARG A 36 -1.30 7.26 7.26
N ALA A 37 -1.83 6.20 7.87
CA ALA A 37 -1.98 4.90 7.21
C ALA A 37 -2.94 5.01 6.02
N TRP A 38 -4.09 5.67 6.21
CA TRP A 38 -5.06 5.93 5.16
C TRP A 38 -4.48 6.74 4.00
N GLY A 39 -3.76 7.83 4.29
CA GLY A 39 -3.12 8.66 3.26
C GLY A 39 -2.09 7.89 2.44
N THR A 40 -1.28 7.06 3.10
CA THR A 40 -0.30 6.18 2.43
C THR A 40 -0.99 5.14 1.54
N ALA A 41 -1.97 4.42 2.07
CA ALA A 41 -2.71 3.38 1.32
C ALA A 41 -3.48 3.97 0.14
N SER A 42 -4.12 5.13 0.31
CA SER A 42 -4.84 5.84 -0.76
C SER A 42 -3.90 6.24 -1.90
N THR A 43 -2.71 6.74 -1.56
CA THR A 43 -1.71 7.11 -2.56
C THR A 43 -1.22 5.88 -3.31
N ARG A 44 -0.92 4.77 -2.61
CA ARG A 44 -0.51 3.50 -3.24
C ARG A 44 -1.56 2.96 -4.20
N PHE A 45 -2.83 2.95 -3.79
CA PHE A 45 -3.94 2.49 -4.63
C PHE A 45 -4.05 3.32 -5.91
N ARG A 46 -4.06 4.66 -5.80
CA ARG A 46 -4.10 5.54 -6.97
C ARG A 46 -2.94 5.29 -7.93
N THR A 47 -1.71 5.18 -7.40
CA THR A 47 -0.54 4.86 -8.21
C THR A 47 -0.70 3.50 -8.91
N ALA A 48 -1.20 2.48 -8.22
CA ALA A 48 -1.42 1.16 -8.82
C ALA A 48 -2.47 1.20 -9.95
N VAL A 49 -3.56 1.97 -9.79
CA VAL A 49 -4.55 2.22 -10.85
C VAL A 49 -3.89 2.86 -12.08
N GLU A 50 -3.08 3.89 -11.88
CA GLU A 50 -2.35 4.57 -12.96
C GLU A 50 -1.39 3.61 -13.69
N GLN A 51 -0.68 2.74 -12.95
CA GLN A 51 0.22 1.75 -13.54
C GLN A 51 -0.53 0.72 -14.38
N VAL A 52 -1.62 0.13 -13.85
CA VAL A 52 -2.47 -0.81 -14.59
C VAL A 52 -3.00 -0.16 -15.87
N THR A 53 -3.49 1.08 -15.76
CA THR A 53 -4.01 1.85 -16.90
C THR A 53 -2.95 2.10 -17.96
N ASN A 54 -1.75 2.55 -17.56
CA ASN A 54 -0.63 2.77 -18.47
C ASN A 54 -0.21 1.49 -19.21
N TYR A 55 -0.20 0.34 -18.52
CA TYR A 55 0.08 -0.94 -19.17
C TYR A 55 -1.01 -1.33 -20.17
N ARG A 56 -2.27 -1.27 -19.76
CA ARG A 56 -3.43 -1.64 -20.58
C ARG A 56 -3.56 -0.77 -21.83
N GLU A 57 -3.40 0.54 -21.70
CA GLU A 57 -3.73 1.50 -22.75
C GLU A 57 -2.52 1.89 -23.61
N ARG A 58 -1.29 1.72 -23.11
CA ARG A 58 -0.09 2.20 -23.82
C ARG A 58 0.93 1.10 -24.08
N ILE A 59 1.33 0.34 -23.07
CA ILE A 59 2.45 -0.63 -23.20
C ILE A 59 2.00 -1.88 -23.98
N LEU A 60 0.92 -2.52 -23.57
CA LEU A 60 0.44 -3.74 -24.22
C LEU A 60 0.03 -3.53 -25.68
N PRO A 61 -0.70 -2.46 -26.05
CA PRO A 61 -1.03 -2.21 -27.45
C PRO A 61 0.22 -2.04 -28.31
N LYS A 62 1.22 -1.29 -27.82
CA LYS A 62 2.49 -1.10 -28.54
C LYS A 62 3.28 -2.40 -28.71
N ALA A 63 3.37 -3.22 -27.67
CA ALA A 63 4.06 -4.51 -27.74
C ALA A 63 3.38 -5.46 -28.73
N ASN A 64 2.04 -5.57 -28.67
CA ASN A 64 1.28 -6.39 -29.59
C ASN A 64 1.40 -5.91 -31.05
N GLU A 65 1.41 -4.59 -31.27
CA GLU A 65 1.59 -4.02 -32.61
C GLU A 65 3.00 -4.27 -33.16
N ALA A 66 4.03 -4.12 -32.32
CA ALA A 66 5.40 -4.47 -32.69
C ALA A 66 5.51 -5.95 -33.11
N LEU A 67 4.92 -6.86 -32.32
CA LEU A 67 4.87 -8.28 -32.67
C LEU A 67 4.17 -8.52 -34.00
N ARG A 68 3.04 -7.86 -34.26
CA ARG A 68 2.31 -7.97 -35.53
C ARG A 68 3.16 -7.52 -36.72
N LEU A 69 3.87 -6.39 -36.59
CA LEU A 69 4.74 -5.85 -37.63
C LEU A 69 5.94 -6.76 -37.90
N VAL A 70 6.61 -7.24 -36.85
CA VAL A 70 7.77 -8.14 -36.97
C VAL A 70 7.36 -9.48 -37.54
N GLN A 71 6.21 -10.04 -37.14
CA GLN A 71 5.67 -11.26 -37.72
C GLN A 71 5.41 -11.11 -39.22
N SER A 72 4.74 -10.03 -39.63
CA SER A 72 4.49 -9.77 -41.05
C SER A 72 5.78 -9.53 -41.85
N GLY A 73 6.76 -8.85 -41.26
CA GLY A 73 8.06 -8.66 -41.90
C GLY A 73 8.89 -9.95 -41.99
N PHE A 74 8.80 -10.85 -41.01
CA PHE A 74 9.40 -12.18 -41.06
C PHE A 74 8.79 -13.04 -42.19
N GLU A 75 7.46 -13.05 -42.32
CA GLU A 75 6.76 -13.74 -43.41
C GLU A 75 7.16 -13.20 -44.81
N GLN A 76 7.53 -11.92 -44.88
CA GLN A 76 8.04 -11.27 -46.10
C GLN A 76 9.56 -11.39 -46.28
N GLY A 77 10.28 -12.05 -45.37
CA GLY A 77 11.74 -12.17 -45.40
C GLY A 77 12.52 -10.89 -45.04
N LYS A 78 11.84 -9.86 -44.51
CA LYS A 78 12.42 -8.56 -44.10
C LYS A 78 13.03 -8.57 -42.70
N PHE A 79 12.57 -9.47 -41.84
CA PHE A 79 13.13 -9.72 -40.51
C PHE A 79 13.59 -11.17 -40.39
N GLY A 80 14.62 -11.39 -39.56
CA GLY A 80 15.10 -12.73 -39.25
C GLY A 80 14.24 -13.42 -38.20
N PHE A 81 14.42 -14.74 -38.05
CA PHE A 81 13.72 -15.52 -37.03
C PHE A 81 14.06 -15.06 -35.60
N ILE A 82 15.29 -14.60 -35.37
CA ILE A 82 15.73 -14.09 -34.05
C ILE A 82 14.98 -12.81 -33.68
N ASP A 83 14.74 -11.90 -34.63
CA ASP A 83 13.97 -10.67 -34.38
C ASP A 83 12.52 -11.00 -33.96
N LEU A 84 11.92 -12.02 -34.59
CA LEU A 84 10.59 -12.51 -34.23
C LEU A 84 10.56 -13.09 -32.82
N LEU A 85 11.53 -13.96 -32.48
CA LEU A 85 11.61 -14.55 -31.14
C LEU A 85 11.84 -13.50 -30.05
N ASP A 86 12.69 -12.50 -30.31
CA ASP A 86 12.94 -11.41 -29.37
C ASP A 86 11.68 -10.58 -29.14
N THR A 87 10.98 -10.21 -30.20
CA THR A 87 9.73 -9.45 -30.11
C THR A 87 8.62 -10.23 -29.39
N GLN A 88 8.53 -11.54 -29.61
CA GLN A 88 7.64 -12.43 -28.86
C GLN A 88 7.98 -12.44 -27.37
N ARG A 89 9.27 -12.54 -27.02
CA ARG A 89 9.75 -12.48 -25.64
C ARG A 89 9.37 -11.15 -24.99
N THR A 90 9.70 -10.02 -25.60
CA THR A 90 9.35 -8.68 -25.07
C THR A 90 7.85 -8.53 -24.88
N THR A 91 7.03 -9.06 -25.80
CA THR A 91 5.57 -9.03 -25.67
C THR A 91 5.08 -9.87 -24.48
N ALA A 92 5.68 -11.05 -24.27
CA ALA A 92 5.37 -11.90 -23.12
C ALA A 92 5.78 -11.24 -21.80
N GLU A 93 6.96 -10.61 -21.74
CA GLU A 93 7.43 -9.84 -20.58
C GLU A 93 6.49 -8.68 -20.24
N ALA A 94 6.03 -7.93 -21.25
CA ALA A 94 5.05 -6.85 -21.06
C ALA A 94 3.72 -7.37 -20.49
N ARG A 95 3.25 -8.55 -20.94
CA ARG A 95 2.04 -9.19 -20.40
C ARG A 95 2.23 -9.65 -18.96
N LEU A 96 3.38 -10.24 -18.63
CA LEU A 96 3.70 -10.65 -17.26
C LEU A 96 3.75 -9.43 -16.32
N ALA A 97 4.41 -8.35 -16.74
CA ALA A 97 4.48 -7.12 -15.97
C ALA A 97 3.08 -6.51 -15.74
N TYR A 98 2.18 -6.56 -16.73
CA TYR A 98 0.79 -6.13 -16.54
C TYR A 98 0.06 -6.95 -15.46
N GLN A 99 0.23 -8.27 -15.45
CA GLN A 99 -0.35 -9.13 -14.40
C GLN A 99 0.19 -8.77 -13.02
N GLN A 100 1.48 -8.47 -12.92
CA GLN A 100 2.08 -8.00 -11.67
C GLN A 100 1.46 -6.66 -11.22
N LYS A 101 1.16 -5.74 -12.15
CA LYS A 101 0.48 -4.48 -11.82
C LYS A 101 -0.96 -4.67 -11.37
N LEU A 102 -1.67 -5.65 -11.94
CA LEU A 102 -3.01 -6.02 -11.44
C LEU A 102 -2.95 -6.59 -10.02
N LEU A 103 -1.96 -7.42 -9.71
CA LEU A 103 -1.75 -7.93 -8.36
C LEU A 103 -1.47 -6.78 -7.38
N GLU A 104 -0.56 -5.86 -7.72
CA GLU A 104 -0.25 -4.68 -6.91
C GLU A 104 -1.52 -3.83 -6.63
N LEU A 105 -2.39 -3.65 -7.64
CA LEU A 105 -3.66 -2.96 -7.48
C LEU A 105 -4.59 -3.68 -6.49
N ASN A 106 -4.78 -4.98 -6.65
CA ASN A 106 -5.65 -5.77 -5.77
C ASN A 106 -5.15 -5.74 -4.31
N VAL A 107 -3.83 -5.83 -4.10
CA VAL A 107 -3.24 -5.71 -2.76
C VAL A 107 -3.47 -4.32 -2.18
N ALA A 108 -3.24 -3.26 -2.96
CA ALA A 108 -3.48 -1.88 -2.49
C ALA A 108 -4.96 -1.62 -2.17
N GLN A 109 -5.88 -2.22 -2.92
CA GLN A 109 -7.31 -2.16 -2.62
C GLN A 109 -7.63 -2.88 -1.31
N ALA A 110 -7.11 -4.10 -1.10
CA ALA A 110 -7.30 -4.85 0.13
C ALA A 110 -6.73 -4.12 1.36
N GLU A 111 -5.59 -3.43 1.22
CA GLU A 111 -5.01 -2.58 2.28
C GLU A 111 -5.99 -1.45 2.68
N LEU A 112 -6.61 -0.77 1.69
CA LEU A 112 -7.60 0.27 1.95
C LEU A 112 -8.87 -0.27 2.62
N GLU A 113 -9.40 -1.39 2.12
CA GLU A 113 -10.59 -2.04 2.70
C GLU A 113 -10.33 -2.48 4.15
N SER A 114 -9.14 -3.02 4.44
CA SER A 114 -8.73 -3.38 5.79
C SER A 114 -8.67 -2.17 6.73
N LEU A 115 -8.12 -1.03 6.26
CA LEU A 115 -8.08 0.20 7.07
C LEU A 115 -9.48 0.77 7.32
N ALA A 116 -10.38 0.70 6.32
CA ALA A 116 -11.77 1.12 6.46
C ALA A 116 -12.54 0.23 7.46
N ALA A 117 -12.23 -1.07 7.51
CA ALA A 117 -12.82 -2.02 8.46
C ALA A 117 -12.26 -1.92 9.90
N GLY A 118 -11.40 -0.93 10.19
CA GLY A 118 -10.81 -0.73 11.52
C GLY A 118 -9.54 -1.56 11.78
N GLY A 119 -8.96 -2.18 10.75
CA GLY A 119 -7.75 -2.97 10.82
C GLY A 119 -6.47 -2.13 10.95
N ILE A 120 -6.30 -1.40 12.05
CA ILE A 120 -4.96 -1.01 12.51
C ILE A 120 -4.47 -2.16 13.36
N GLN A 121 -3.61 -3.02 12.83
CA GLN A 121 -2.94 -4.03 13.66
C GLN A 121 -2.18 -3.30 14.78
N PRO A 122 -2.52 -3.54 16.06
CA PRO A 122 -1.81 -2.91 17.16
C PRO A 122 -0.37 -3.43 17.14
N GLN A 123 0.59 -2.52 16.97
CA GLN A 123 1.99 -2.86 17.20
C GLN A 123 2.13 -3.35 18.64
N PRO A 124 2.75 -4.51 18.91
CA PRO A 124 3.00 -4.96 20.27
C PRO A 124 3.88 -3.91 20.94
N ASN A 125 3.29 -3.18 21.89
CA ASN A 125 4.01 -2.23 22.72
C ASN A 125 5.10 -3.04 23.44
N LYS A 126 6.37 -2.78 23.13
CA LYS A 126 7.47 -3.31 23.92
C LYS A 126 7.37 -2.66 25.29
N SER A 127 6.77 -3.38 26.23
CA SER A 127 6.80 -3.07 27.65
C SER A 127 8.25 -2.75 28.04
N GLN A 128 8.52 -1.48 28.34
CA GLN A 128 9.74 -1.11 29.05
C GLN A 128 9.58 -1.53 30.52
N PRO A 129 10.65 -2.06 31.15
CA PRO A 129 10.65 -2.45 32.56
C PRO A 129 10.57 -1.25 33.51
#